data_AF-A0A2V6N9U8-F1
#
_entry.id   AF-A0A2V6N9U8-F1
#
_cell.length_a   1.000
_cell.length_b   1.000
_cell.length_c   1.000
_cell.angle_alpha   90.00
_cell.angle_beta   90.00
_cell.angle_gamma   90.00
#
_symmetry.space_group_name_H-M   'P 1'
#
loop_
_entity.id
_entity.type
_entity.pdbx_description
1 polymer ?
#
loop_
_entity_poly.entity_id
_entity_poly.type
_entity_poly.pdbx_seq_one_letter_code
_entity_poly.pdbx_strand_id
1 'polypeptide(L)'
;MGQLRDKMTFEQFVDWIQYSSATCIHSAPHRYQLDWFVDHNGNVLADFIGKFERLEQDWDFVAKKLGINQALPHWRANPRERPYCEYYDARTREVIANKFRI
;
A
#
# COMPACT_ATOMS: atom_id res chain seq x y z
N MET A 1 -3.03 23.15 6.05
CA MET A 1 -2.75 22.04 7.00
C MET A 1 -1.35 21.53 6.74
N GLY A 2 -0.47 21.43 7.75
CA GLY A 2 0.90 20.91 7.57
C GLY A 2 0.91 19.38 7.45
N GLN A 3 1.82 18.83 6.64
CA GLN A 3 1.94 17.38 6.47
C GLN A 3 2.65 16.77 7.70
N LEU A 4 2.38 15.50 8.02
CA LEU A 4 3.05 14.83 9.16
C LEU A 4 4.57 14.75 8.99
N ARG A 5 5.05 14.63 7.75
CA ARG A 5 6.49 14.65 7.44
C ARG A 5 7.17 15.96 7.85
N ASP A 6 6.42 17.05 7.96
CA ASP A 6 6.95 18.36 8.37
C ASP A 6 7.04 18.46 9.92
N LYS A 7 6.50 17.46 10.64
CA LYS A 7 6.37 17.46 12.11
C LYS A 7 7.13 16.33 12.80
N MET A 8 7.41 15.23 12.10
CA MET A 8 8.08 14.05 12.67
C MET A 8 8.82 13.23 11.61
N THR A 9 9.83 12.48 12.04
CA THR A 9 10.53 11.50 11.20
C THR A 9 9.65 10.27 10.93
N PHE A 10 10.09 9.43 9.99
CA PHE A 10 9.40 8.16 9.74
C PHE A 10 9.48 7.21 10.94
N GLU A 11 10.60 7.13 11.67
CA GLU A 11 10.66 6.30 12.89
C GLU A 11 9.72 6.82 13.97
N GLN A 12 9.67 8.14 14.18
CA GLN A 12 8.74 8.76 15.13
C GLN A 12 7.28 8.49 14.75
N PHE A 13 6.98 8.48 13.44
CA PHE A 13 5.66 8.08 12.95
C PHE A 13 5.37 6.60 13.24
N VAL A 14 6.34 5.70 13.06
CA VAL A 14 6.18 4.27 13.37
C VAL A 14 5.95 4.04 14.87
N ASP A 15 6.66 4.77 15.73
CA ASP A 15 6.46 4.70 17.18
C ASP A 15 5.08 5.23 17.56
N TRP A 16 4.64 6.35 16.98
CA TRP A 16 3.30 6.89 17.21
C TRP A 16 2.19 5.95 16.71
N ILE A 17 2.34 5.43 15.49
CA ILE A 17 1.30 4.59 14.89
C ILE A 17 1.15 3.29 15.65
N GLN A 18 2.20 2.74 16.28
CA GLN A 18 2.11 1.55 17.14
C GLN A 18 0.96 1.67 18.15
N TYR A 19 0.83 2.83 18.81
CA TYR A 19 -0.19 3.09 19.83
C TYR A 19 -1.49 3.70 19.30
N SER A 20 -1.53 4.10 18.02
CA SER A 20 -2.73 4.65 17.40
C SER A 20 -3.70 3.56 16.93
N SER A 21 -5.01 3.79 17.12
CA SER A 21 -6.08 2.96 16.55
C SER A 21 -6.30 3.19 15.05
N ALA A 22 -5.71 4.25 14.49
CA ALA A 22 -5.94 4.67 13.10
C ALA A 22 -4.72 5.35 12.47
N THR A 23 -4.55 5.17 11.16
CA THR A 23 -3.58 5.93 10.36
C THR A 23 -4.12 7.29 9.92
N CYS A 24 -5.41 7.56 10.14
CA CYS A 24 -6.13 8.76 9.70
C CYS A 24 -7.09 9.28 10.78
N ILE A 25 -7.37 10.59 10.76
CA ILE A 25 -8.34 11.25 11.67
C ILE A 25 -9.78 10.75 11.42
N HIS A 26 -10.07 10.26 10.21
CA HIS A 26 -11.34 9.65 9.82
C HIS A 26 -11.14 8.15 9.60
N SER A 27 -11.26 7.34 10.66
CA SER A 27 -11.26 5.88 10.53
C SER A 27 -12.48 5.43 9.75
N ALA A 28 -12.26 5.03 8.49
CA ALA A 28 -13.21 4.18 7.80
C ALA A 28 -13.18 2.78 8.43
N PRO A 29 -14.29 2.01 8.39
CA PRO A 29 -14.32 0.63 8.89
C PRO A 29 -13.38 -0.32 8.13
N HIS A 30 -12.86 0.12 6.97
CA HIS A 30 -11.88 -0.60 6.17
C HIS A 30 -10.49 -0.43 6.77
N ARG A 31 -10.04 -1.46 7.49
CA ARG A 31 -8.77 -1.51 8.20
C ARG A 31 -7.61 -1.88 7.27
N TYR A 32 -7.91 -2.58 6.17
CA TYR A 32 -6.96 -3.00 5.15
C TYR A 32 -7.40 -2.58 3.75
N GLN A 33 -6.43 -2.44 2.83
CA GLN A 33 -6.74 -2.14 1.43
C GLN A 33 -7.62 -3.23 0.78
N LEU A 34 -7.50 -4.47 1.25
CA LEU A 34 -8.30 -5.59 0.76
C LEU A 34 -9.79 -5.46 1.10
N ASP A 35 -10.15 -4.72 2.16
CA ASP A 35 -11.54 -4.52 2.55
C ASP A 35 -12.33 -3.73 1.51
N TRP A 36 -11.65 -3.08 0.56
CA TRP A 36 -12.26 -2.37 -0.58
C TRP A 36 -12.59 -3.30 -1.75
N PHE A 37 -12.07 -4.54 -1.74
CA PHE A 37 -12.24 -5.51 -2.81
C PHE A 37 -13.18 -6.65 -2.43
N VAL A 38 -13.85 -6.57 -1.27
CA VAL A 38 -14.77 -7.62 -0.79
C VAL A 38 -16.22 -7.14 -0.80
N ASP A 39 -17.15 -8.04 -1.14
CA ASP A 39 -18.58 -7.81 -0.99
C ASP A 39 -19.02 -7.92 0.49
N HIS A 40 -20.31 -7.69 0.76
CA HIS A 40 -20.90 -7.82 2.10
C HIS A 40 -20.80 -9.24 2.68
N ASN A 41 -20.54 -10.25 1.86
CA ASN A 41 -20.38 -11.65 2.25
C ASN A 41 -18.90 -12.06 2.41
N GLY A 42 -17.96 -11.13 2.20
CA GLY A 42 -16.51 -11.39 2.28
C GLY A 42 -15.90 -11.99 1.01
N ASN A 43 -16.62 -12.04 -0.11
CA ASN A 43 -16.10 -12.55 -1.37
C ASN A 43 -15.31 -11.47 -2.11
N VAL A 44 -14.14 -11.83 -2.64
CA VAL A 44 -13.34 -10.93 -3.47
C VAL A 44 -14.06 -10.65 -4.79
N LEU A 45 -14.26 -9.37 -5.11
CA LEU A 45 -14.97 -8.87 -6.28
C LEU A 45 -14.15 -8.90 -7.59
N ALA A 46 -12.84 -9.09 -7.48
CA ALA A 46 -11.92 -9.05 -8.61
C ALA A 46 -11.36 -10.44 -8.96
N ASP A 47 -11.28 -10.76 -10.25
CA ASP A 47 -10.66 -11.99 -10.75
C ASP A 47 -9.13 -12.02 -10.58
N PHE A 48 -8.54 -10.84 -10.36
CA PHE A 48 -7.09 -10.66 -10.18
C PHE A 48 -6.80 -9.37 -9.39
N ILE A 49 -5.88 -9.44 -8.43
CA ILE A 49 -5.36 -8.29 -7.69
C ILE A 49 -3.84 -8.27 -7.89
N GLY A 50 -3.37 -7.27 -8.63
CA GLY A 50 -1.94 -7.03 -8.85
C GLY A 50 -1.27 -6.25 -7.71
N LYS A 51 0.06 -6.29 -7.68
CA LYS A 51 0.93 -5.61 -6.71
C LYS A 51 1.85 -4.63 -7.41
N PHE A 52 2.03 -3.44 -6.83
CA PHE A 52 2.93 -2.43 -7.40
C PHE A 52 4.40 -2.90 -7.45
N GLU A 53 4.81 -3.76 -6.51
CA GLU A 53 6.15 -4.36 -6.48
C GLU A 53 6.41 -5.27 -7.70
N ARG A 54 5.36 -5.69 -8.41
CA ARG A 54 5.38 -6.56 -9.57
C ARG A 54 4.59 -5.98 -10.74
N LEU A 55 4.47 -4.66 -10.80
CA LEU A 55 3.53 -3.95 -11.67
C LEU A 55 3.62 -4.38 -13.14
N GLU A 56 4.83 -4.50 -13.68
CA GLU A 56 5.05 -4.90 -15.08
C GLU A 56 4.62 -6.36 -15.31
N GLN A 57 4.99 -7.28 -14.43
CA GLN A 57 4.65 -8.70 -14.53
C GLN A 57 3.13 -8.93 -14.40
N ASP A 58 2.50 -8.22 -13.46
CA ASP A 58 1.07 -8.28 -13.22
C ASP A 58 0.29 -7.61 -14.36
N TRP A 59 0.84 -6.55 -14.96
CA TRP A 59 0.29 -5.96 -16.19
C TRP A 59 0.34 -6.95 -17.34
N ASP A 60 1.47 -7.61 -17.59
CA ASP A 60 1.62 -8.57 -18.69
C ASP A 60 0.59 -9.71 -18.58
N PHE A 61 0.34 -10.18 -17.36
CA PHE A 61 -0.69 -11.18 -17.09
C PHE A 61 -2.10 -10.69 -17.48
N VAL A 62 -2.47 -9.48 -17.07
CA VAL A 62 -3.79 -8.90 -17.35
C VAL A 62 -3.92 -8.54 -18.84
N ALA A 63 -2.91 -7.91 -19.43
CA ALA A 63 -2.88 -7.52 -20.84
C ALA A 63 -3.05 -8.75 -21.76
N LYS A 64 -2.36 -9.85 -21.45
CA LYS A 64 -2.52 -11.12 -22.17
C LYS A 64 -3.94 -11.67 -22.08
N LYS A 65 -4.58 -11.62 -20.90
CA LYS A 65 -5.98 -12.04 -20.73
C LYS A 65 -6.96 -11.17 -21.52
N LEU A 66 -6.67 -9.88 -21.66
CA LEU A 66 -7.52 -8.92 -22.37
C LEU A 66 -7.21 -8.81 -23.87
N GLY A 67 -6.19 -9.51 -24.38
CA GLY A 67 -5.74 -9.40 -25.77
C GLY A 67 -5.08 -8.06 -26.10
N ILE A 68 -4.57 -7.36 -25.08
CA ILE A 68 -3.86 -6.08 -25.23
C ILE A 68 -2.38 -6.38 -25.47
N ASN A 69 -1.82 -5.83 -26.54
CA ASN A 69 -0.39 -5.95 -26.85
C ASN A 69 0.30 -4.58 -26.75
N GLN A 70 0.25 -4.01 -25.54
CA GLN A 70 0.87 -2.72 -25.22
C GLN A 70 1.55 -2.80 -23.86
N ALA A 71 2.75 -2.25 -23.74
CA ALA A 71 3.41 -2.06 -22.45
C ALA A 71 2.69 -0.99 -21.62
N LEU A 72 2.69 -1.13 -20.30
CA LEU A 72 2.04 -0.17 -19.41
C LEU A 72 2.73 1.20 -19.47
N PRO A 73 2.05 2.28 -19.92
CA PRO A 73 2.67 3.59 -19.96
C PRO A 73 2.84 4.19 -18.55
N HIS A 74 4.03 4.74 -18.26
CA HIS A 74 4.34 5.30 -16.96
C HIS A 74 4.21 6.84 -16.94
N TRP A 75 2.98 7.36 -17.00
CA TRP A 75 2.74 8.82 -17.13
C TRP A 75 2.92 9.61 -15.84
N ARG A 76 2.64 9.01 -14.67
CA ARG A 76 2.69 9.68 -13.36
C ARG A 76 3.74 9.04 -12.46
N ALA A 77 4.97 9.02 -12.97
CA ALA A 77 6.09 8.53 -12.18
C ALA A 77 6.24 9.35 -10.90
N ASN A 78 6.37 8.64 -9.78
CA ASN A 78 6.70 9.27 -8.51
C ASN A 78 8.12 9.86 -8.62
N PRO A 79 8.32 11.17 -8.35
CA PRO A 79 9.64 11.79 -8.46
C PRO A 79 10.61 11.34 -7.35
N ARG A 80 10.15 10.55 -6.38
CA ARG A 80 11.02 10.02 -5.32
C ARG A 80 11.91 8.93 -5.89
N GLU A 81 13.22 9.15 -5.78
CA GLU A 81 14.24 8.19 -6.19
C GLU A 81 14.35 7.01 -5.21
N ARG A 82 14.10 7.26 -3.91
CA ARG A 82 14.23 6.25 -2.86
C ARG A 82 13.06 5.25 -2.89
N PRO A 83 13.31 3.95 -3.08
CA PRO A 83 12.30 2.90 -2.94
C PRO A 83 11.65 2.95 -1.55
N TYR A 84 10.34 2.68 -1.48
CA TYR A 84 9.61 2.83 -0.21
C TYR A 84 10.15 1.90 0.90
N CYS A 85 10.67 0.72 0.52
CA CYS A 85 11.17 -0.29 1.45
C CYS A 85 12.44 0.18 2.19
N GLU A 86 13.17 1.14 1.63
CA GLU A 86 14.37 1.70 2.24
C GLU A 86 14.05 2.66 3.37
N TYR A 87 12.85 3.23 3.46
CA TYR A 87 12.46 4.06 4.60
C TYR A 87 12.38 3.26 5.91
N TYR A 88 12.32 1.93 5.82
CA TYR A 88 12.22 1.06 6.98
C TYR A 88 13.59 0.45 7.33
N ASP A 89 14.00 0.61 8.57
CA ASP A 89 15.06 -0.18 9.21
C ASP A 89 14.52 -1.52 9.77
N ALA A 90 15.39 -2.36 10.33
CA ALA A 90 14.98 -3.66 10.88
C ALA A 90 13.90 -3.54 11.97
N ARG A 91 14.02 -2.54 12.85
CA ARG A 91 13.11 -2.30 13.97
C ARG A 91 11.72 -1.88 13.49
N THR A 92 11.67 -0.87 12.63
CA THR A 92 10.41 -0.31 12.10
C THR A 92 9.66 -1.33 11.25
N ARG A 93 10.36 -2.18 10.50
CA ARG A 93 9.75 -3.33 9.79
C ARG A 93 9.04 -4.26 10.76
N GLU A 94 9.70 -4.63 11.85
CA GLU A 94 9.14 -5.53 12.86
C GLU A 94 7.91 -4.92 13.55
N VAL A 95 7.99 -3.65 13.96
CA VAL A 95 6.86 -2.94 14.60
C VAL A 95 5.64 -2.93 13.68
N ILE A 96 5.83 -2.57 12.41
CA ILE A 96 4.74 -2.50 11.44
C ILE A 96 4.20 -3.90 11.10
N ALA A 97 5.07 -4.89 10.90
CA ALA A 97 4.66 -6.27 10.66
C ALA A 97 3.81 -6.83 11.81
N ASN A 98 4.20 -6.58 13.06
CA ASN A 98 3.45 -7.02 14.23
C ASN A 98 2.10 -6.28 14.36
N LYS A 99 2.05 -4.97 14.08
CA LYS A 99 0.81 -4.18 14.19
C LYS A 99 -0.27 -4.64 13.20
N PHE A 100 0.11 -4.97 11.98
CA PHE A 100 -0.80 -5.35 10.90
C PHE A 100 -0.90 -6.86 10.69
N ARG A 101 -0.30 -7.67 11.58
CA ARG A 101 -0.42 -9.13 11.54
C ARG A 101 -1.88 -9.51 11.74
N ILE A 102 -2.44 -10.21 10.76
CA ILE A 102 -3.78 -10.83 10.82
C ILE A 102 -3.63 -12.21 11.47
#